data_AF-A0A2M8S893-F1
#
_entry.id   AF-A0A2M8S893-F1
#
_cell.length_a   1.000
_cell.length_b   1.000
_cell.length_c   1.000
_cell.angle_alpha   90.00
_cell.angle_beta   90.00
_cell.angle_gamma   90.00
#
_symmetry.space_group_name_H-M   'P 1'
#
loop_
_entity.id
_entity.type
_entity.pdbx_description
1 polymer ?
#
loop_
_entity_poly.entity_id
_entity_poly.type
_entity_poly.pdbx_seq_one_letter_code
_entity_poly.pdbx_strand_id
1 'polypeptide(L)'
;MEPQTIKPQWNALIILGCLAFAVALSSYIAIGATARYMQDDYCYSITLAGKGFWQGQIDSYLHETPYDAERFSLTLGMALSEAAGRWTVTVLPGFMVLLLVGGLYGILRRVEPVGGPVLSRIQALVVAEALTLFSIAMAPNWVQVVYWRAGMFTYFAPLVCGTYLVLILLDAGQRRKWRGFRLACVFILALLAGGFSESATAVLVSALTIALGLVSLGGKKYRPWLFPLGMALTGGIMAMVVLLISPGNVLRLATSYAEPSGLRTTVVGTLYNAVYFYIYTAYRQTLPYTFVFIFFGLFTLLVDSRQRKIRPTSSRSLVLGIAVWLGGTFILTAAAMAPGQYLESSYPAARV
;
A
#
# COMPACT_ATOMS: atom_id res chain seq x y z
N MET A 1 -36.22 -14.60 -13.27
CA MET A 1 -35.86 -14.50 -11.84
C MET A 1 -36.16 -13.09 -11.42
N GLU A 2 -37.20 -12.88 -10.63
CA GLU A 2 -37.52 -11.55 -10.12
C GLU A 2 -36.38 -11.02 -9.24
N PRO A 3 -35.98 -9.74 -9.39
CA PRO A 3 -35.05 -9.11 -8.48
C PRO A 3 -35.75 -9.03 -7.11
N GLN A 4 -35.32 -9.84 -6.15
CA GLN A 4 -35.78 -9.70 -4.78
C GLN A 4 -35.43 -8.30 -4.30
N THR A 5 -36.46 -7.47 -4.18
CA THR A 5 -36.39 -6.09 -3.69
C THR A 5 -35.74 -6.09 -2.32
N ILE A 6 -34.63 -5.37 -2.22
CA ILE A 6 -33.87 -5.25 -0.98
C ILE A 6 -34.79 -4.73 0.12
N LYS A 7 -34.83 -5.39 1.29
CA LYS A 7 -35.57 -4.83 2.43
C LYS A 7 -35.01 -3.43 2.74
N PRO A 8 -35.86 -2.39 2.80
CA PRO A 8 -35.42 -0.99 2.84
C PRO A 8 -34.49 -0.68 4.03
N GLN A 9 -34.69 -1.37 5.16
CA GLN A 9 -33.89 -1.25 6.38
C GLN A 9 -32.40 -1.53 6.16
N TRP A 10 -32.05 -2.49 5.30
CA TRP A 10 -30.65 -2.82 5.07
C TRP A 10 -29.94 -1.84 4.15
N ASN A 11 -30.67 -1.20 3.23
CA ASN A 11 -30.11 -0.11 2.43
C ASN A 11 -29.82 1.09 3.31
N ALA A 12 -30.72 1.40 4.26
CA ALA A 12 -30.48 2.46 5.24
C ALA A 12 -29.20 2.21 6.06
N LEU A 13 -28.96 0.98 6.53
CA LEU A 13 -27.74 0.65 7.28
C LEU A 13 -26.46 0.79 6.44
N ILE A 14 -26.47 0.33 5.18
CA ILE A 14 -25.31 0.48 4.28
C ILE A 14 -25.05 1.97 3.98
N ILE A 15 -26.10 2.75 3.73
CA ILE A 15 -25.99 4.19 3.48
C ILE A 15 -25.48 4.91 4.74
N LEU A 16 -26.00 4.57 5.91
CA LEU A 16 -25.55 5.13 7.19
C LEU A 16 -24.07 4.81 7.43
N GLY A 17 -23.64 3.58 7.15
CA GLY A 17 -22.24 3.19 7.22
C GLY A 17 -21.35 4.01 6.28
N CYS A 18 -21.81 4.22 5.03
CA CYS A 18 -21.12 5.08 4.07
C CYS A 18 -20.97 6.51 4.60
N LEU A 19 -22.06 7.11 5.08
CA LEU A 19 -22.04 8.46 5.64
C LEU A 19 -21.13 8.55 6.87
N ALA A 20 -21.16 7.56 7.76
CA ALA A 20 -20.31 7.53 8.95
C ALA A 20 -18.83 7.50 8.59
N PHE A 21 -18.41 6.63 7.66
CA PHE A 21 -17.03 6.58 7.21
C PHE A 21 -16.62 7.81 6.41
N ALA A 22 -17.51 8.33 5.55
CA ALA A 22 -17.28 9.57 4.81
C ALA A 22 -17.05 10.76 5.76
N VAL A 23 -17.84 10.89 6.83
CA VAL A 23 -17.65 11.92 7.86
C VAL A 23 -16.30 11.74 8.56
N ALA A 24 -15.96 10.51 8.98
CA ALA A 24 -14.68 10.25 9.62
C ALA A 24 -13.47 10.58 8.71
N LEU A 25 -13.50 10.17 7.45
CA LEU A 25 -12.47 10.50 6.46
C LEU A 25 -12.42 12.00 6.14
N SER A 26 -13.58 12.66 6.10
CA SER A 26 -13.66 14.12 5.92
C SER A 26 -12.97 14.87 7.07
N SER A 27 -13.00 14.33 8.29
CA SER A 27 -12.24 14.90 9.42
C SER A 27 -10.73 14.83 9.18
N TYR A 28 -10.19 13.72 8.64
CA TYR A 28 -8.77 13.64 8.26
C TYR A 28 -8.44 14.65 7.15
N ILE A 29 -9.31 14.77 6.14
CA ILE A 29 -9.14 15.76 5.06
C ILE A 29 -9.13 17.19 5.63
N ALA A 30 -10.05 17.51 6.55
CA ALA A 30 -10.16 18.82 7.18
C ALA A 30 -8.93 19.16 8.03
N ILE A 31 -8.38 18.19 8.78
CA ILE A 31 -7.12 18.38 9.51
C ILE A 31 -5.99 18.71 8.54
N GLY A 32 -5.93 18.05 7.38
CA GLY A 32 -4.93 18.32 6.34
C GLY A 32 -4.93 19.76 5.84
N ALA A 33 -6.10 20.41 5.76
CA ALA A 33 -6.19 21.82 5.37
C ALA A 33 -5.46 22.77 6.34
N THR A 34 -5.21 22.32 7.57
CA THR A 34 -4.44 23.08 8.57
C THR A 34 -2.94 22.85 8.50
N ALA A 35 -2.47 21.95 7.61
CA ALA A 35 -1.06 21.58 7.52
C ALA A 35 -0.15 22.75 7.10
N ARG A 36 1.07 22.83 7.65
CA ARG A 36 2.06 23.88 7.41
C ARG A 36 3.45 23.30 7.22
N TYR A 37 4.32 24.01 6.49
CA TYR A 37 5.71 23.60 6.26
C TYR A 37 6.51 23.33 7.55
N MET A 38 6.17 24.01 8.65
CA MET A 38 6.83 23.80 9.94
C MET A 38 6.55 22.41 10.54
N GLN A 39 5.55 21.69 10.04
CA GLN A 39 5.25 20.31 10.43
C GLN A 39 5.99 19.29 9.55
N ASP A 40 6.79 19.74 8.58
CA ASP A 40 7.41 18.92 7.55
C ASP A 40 8.93 19.11 7.46
N ASP A 41 9.58 18.14 6.83
CA ASP A 41 11.02 18.19 6.57
C ASP A 41 11.28 19.06 5.34
N TYR A 42 11.49 20.36 5.57
CA TYR A 42 11.74 21.33 4.51
C TYR A 42 13.12 21.16 3.83
N CYS A 43 13.92 20.16 4.24
CA CYS A 43 15.22 19.85 3.62
C CYS A 43 15.10 19.52 2.12
N TYR A 44 14.07 18.76 1.72
CA TYR A 44 13.76 18.52 0.30
C TYR A 44 13.48 19.83 -0.45
N SER A 45 12.75 20.74 0.20
CA SER A 45 12.37 22.03 -0.39
C SER A 45 13.59 22.95 -0.55
N ILE A 46 14.50 22.96 0.42
CA ILE A 46 15.76 23.71 0.37
C ILE A 46 16.64 23.21 -0.79
N THR A 47 16.83 21.89 -0.92
CA THR A 47 17.62 21.32 -2.02
C THR A 47 17.03 21.72 -3.38
N LEU A 48 15.70 21.64 -3.51
CA LEU A 48 15.01 22.02 -4.74
C LEU A 48 15.13 23.52 -5.04
N ALA A 49 15.01 24.37 -4.03
CA ALA A 49 15.13 25.82 -4.19
C ALA A 49 16.57 26.23 -4.57
N GLY A 50 17.58 25.54 -4.04
CA GLY A 50 18.98 25.82 -4.31
C GLY A 50 19.51 25.27 -5.63
N LYS A 51 19.03 24.09 -6.06
CA LYS A 51 19.57 23.37 -7.24
C LYS A 51 18.60 23.32 -8.42
N GLY A 52 17.31 23.61 -8.21
CA GLY A 52 16.27 23.48 -9.24
C GLY A 52 15.75 22.04 -9.37
N PHE A 53 14.70 21.86 -10.20
CA PHE A 53 13.94 20.60 -10.25
C PHE A 53 14.80 19.38 -10.63
N TRP A 54 15.39 19.39 -11.82
CA TRP A 54 16.12 18.23 -12.36
C TRP A 54 17.46 18.00 -11.66
N GLN A 55 18.25 19.06 -11.49
CA GLN A 55 19.54 18.95 -10.83
C GLN A 55 19.39 18.55 -9.36
N GLY A 56 18.31 19.00 -8.68
CA GLY A 56 17.99 18.56 -7.32
C GLY A 56 17.76 17.05 -7.23
N GLN A 57 17.13 16.41 -8.22
CA GLN A 57 16.96 14.95 -8.23
C GLN A 57 18.30 14.23 -8.37
N ILE A 58 19.08 14.62 -9.37
CA ILE A 58 20.38 14.00 -9.68
C ILE A 58 21.32 14.13 -8.50
N ASP A 59 21.39 15.35 -7.94
CA ASP A 59 22.25 15.65 -6.82
C ASP A 59 21.84 14.92 -5.55
N SER A 60 20.54 14.86 -5.25
CA SER A 60 20.02 14.08 -4.12
C SER A 60 20.43 12.62 -4.22
N TYR A 61 20.35 12.03 -5.41
CA TYR A 61 20.66 10.62 -5.60
C TYR A 61 22.17 10.31 -5.56
N LEU A 62 23.00 11.20 -6.12
CA LEU A 62 24.44 10.97 -6.29
C LEU A 62 25.31 11.47 -5.13
N HIS A 63 24.84 12.40 -4.32
CA HIS A 63 25.63 13.05 -3.26
C HIS A 63 24.97 12.95 -1.88
N GLU A 64 25.74 13.25 -0.85
CA GLU A 64 25.24 13.33 0.52
C GLU A 64 24.18 14.43 0.64
N THR A 65 23.07 14.08 1.28
CA THR A 65 22.01 15.03 1.62
C THR A 65 21.53 14.77 3.05
N PRO A 66 20.90 15.77 3.71
CA PRO A 66 20.42 15.63 5.08
C PRO A 66 19.13 14.79 5.21
N TYR A 67 18.79 13.98 4.19
CA TYR A 67 17.62 13.11 4.15
C TYR A 67 17.90 11.82 3.36
N ASP A 68 16.98 10.86 3.46
CA ASP A 68 17.02 9.55 2.79
C ASP A 68 16.83 9.67 1.26
N ALA A 69 17.79 10.27 0.56
CA ALA A 69 17.69 10.61 -0.85
C ALA A 69 17.81 9.43 -1.82
N GLU A 70 18.22 8.25 -1.33
CA GLU A 70 18.17 7.00 -2.09
C GLU A 70 16.75 6.71 -2.60
N ARG A 71 15.73 7.18 -1.86
CA ARG A 71 14.30 7.04 -2.16
C ARG A 71 13.88 7.96 -3.31
N PHE A 72 14.30 7.60 -4.53
CA PHE A 72 14.12 8.42 -5.73
C PHE A 72 12.66 8.82 -6.02
N SER A 73 11.67 7.97 -5.69
CA SER A 73 10.26 8.33 -5.91
C SER A 73 9.71 9.25 -4.84
N LEU A 74 10.22 9.16 -3.61
CA LEU A 74 9.94 10.12 -2.55
C LEU A 74 10.49 11.49 -2.96
N THR A 75 11.77 11.56 -3.36
CA THR A 75 12.41 12.81 -3.82
C THR A 75 11.66 13.43 -5.00
N LEU A 76 11.24 12.61 -5.96
CA LEU A 76 10.42 13.05 -7.10
C LEU A 76 9.05 13.57 -6.64
N GLY A 77 8.37 12.85 -5.74
CA GLY A 77 7.07 13.24 -5.19
C GLY A 77 7.13 14.57 -4.44
N MET A 78 8.16 14.76 -3.63
CA MET A 78 8.43 16.02 -2.93
C MET A 78 8.68 17.15 -3.92
N ALA A 79 9.50 16.93 -4.95
CA ALA A 79 9.79 17.94 -5.96
C ALA A 79 8.55 18.32 -6.79
N LEU A 80 7.70 17.36 -7.15
CA LEU A 80 6.43 17.62 -7.84
C LEU A 80 5.48 18.44 -6.96
N SER A 81 5.40 18.11 -5.66
CA SER A 81 4.59 18.86 -4.70
C SER A 81 5.09 20.30 -4.55
N GLU A 82 6.40 20.52 -4.44
CA GLU A 82 6.98 21.87 -4.38
C GLU A 82 6.79 22.65 -5.69
N ALA A 83 6.98 22.01 -6.85
CA ALA A 83 6.80 22.64 -8.15
C ALA A 83 5.33 23.08 -8.38
N ALA A 84 4.36 22.31 -7.87
CA ALA A 84 2.95 22.68 -7.89
C ALA A 84 2.64 23.84 -6.92
N GLY A 85 3.48 24.08 -5.92
CA GLY A 85 3.43 25.23 -5.03
C GLY A 85 2.95 24.90 -3.62
N ARG A 86 3.04 25.91 -2.73
CA ARG A 86 2.83 25.79 -1.28
C ARG A 86 1.46 25.26 -0.86
N TRP A 87 0.43 25.46 -1.68
CA TRP A 87 -0.93 24.98 -1.40
C TRP A 87 -1.01 23.45 -1.34
N THR A 88 -0.06 22.74 -1.97
CA THR A 88 0.00 21.28 -1.92
C THR A 88 0.16 20.76 -0.49
N VAL A 89 0.87 21.48 0.39
CA VAL A 89 1.01 21.10 1.80
C VAL A 89 -0.34 20.89 2.47
N THR A 90 -1.33 21.72 2.14
CA THR A 90 -2.67 21.65 2.73
C THR A 90 -3.62 20.68 2.04
N VAL A 91 -3.43 20.43 0.74
CA VAL A 91 -4.40 19.66 -0.07
C VAL A 91 -3.95 18.21 -0.25
N LEU A 92 -2.64 17.97 -0.29
CA LEU A 92 -2.07 16.67 -0.62
C LEU A 92 -2.49 15.55 0.34
N PRO A 93 -2.56 15.74 1.68
CA PRO A 93 -3.07 14.70 2.59
C PRO A 93 -4.49 14.25 2.22
N GLY A 94 -5.39 15.21 2.02
CA GLY A 94 -6.78 14.91 1.66
C GLY A 94 -6.90 14.29 0.27
N PHE A 95 -6.10 14.76 -0.68
CA PHE A 95 -6.04 14.18 -2.02
C PHE A 95 -5.59 12.71 -1.99
N MET A 96 -4.57 12.37 -1.19
CA MET A 96 -4.10 10.98 -1.04
C MET A 96 -5.16 10.06 -0.42
N VAL A 97 -5.92 10.55 0.57
CA VAL A 97 -7.07 9.81 1.14
C VAL A 97 -8.12 9.51 0.07
N LEU A 98 -8.48 10.52 -0.73
CA LEU A 98 -9.45 10.35 -1.82
C LEU A 98 -8.96 9.40 -2.91
N LEU A 99 -7.66 9.47 -3.25
CA LEU A 99 -7.04 8.53 -4.18
C LEU A 99 -7.09 7.10 -3.64
N LEU A 100 -6.81 6.88 -2.36
CA LEU A 100 -6.89 5.54 -1.78
C LEU A 100 -8.30 4.97 -1.83
N VAL A 101 -9.32 5.76 -1.44
CA VAL A 101 -10.74 5.38 -1.55
C VAL A 101 -11.10 5.07 -3.01
N GLY A 102 -10.72 5.93 -3.95
CA GLY A 102 -11.01 5.76 -5.37
C GLY A 102 -10.36 4.51 -5.97
N GLY A 103 -9.11 4.24 -5.61
CA GLY A 103 -8.36 3.04 -6.01
C GLY A 103 -8.99 1.76 -5.47
N LEU A 104 -9.27 1.71 -4.16
CA LEU A 104 -9.90 0.56 -3.50
C LEU A 104 -11.30 0.30 -4.06
N TYR A 105 -12.11 1.35 -4.23
CA TYR A 105 -13.40 1.27 -4.91
C TYR A 105 -13.24 0.67 -6.31
N GLY A 106 -12.28 1.17 -7.09
CA GLY A 106 -11.97 0.67 -8.42
C GLY A 106 -11.64 -0.82 -8.46
N ILE A 107 -10.84 -1.31 -7.51
CA ILE A 107 -10.48 -2.73 -7.34
C ILE A 107 -11.72 -3.56 -7.03
N LEU A 108 -12.50 -3.16 -6.01
CA LEU A 108 -13.69 -3.87 -5.56
C LEU A 108 -14.74 -3.98 -6.68
N ARG A 109 -14.79 -3.00 -7.59
CA ARG A 109 -15.66 -3.01 -8.78
C ARG A 109 -15.17 -3.94 -9.91
N ARG A 110 -13.92 -4.44 -9.87
CA ARG A 110 -13.27 -5.20 -10.95
C ARG A 110 -12.68 -6.55 -10.52
N VAL A 111 -12.81 -6.93 -9.25
CA VAL A 111 -12.22 -8.16 -8.71
C VAL A 111 -13.01 -9.43 -9.06
N GLU A 112 -14.26 -9.30 -9.54
CA GLU A 112 -15.12 -10.44 -9.92
C GLU A 112 -14.45 -11.47 -10.84
N PRO A 113 -13.74 -11.09 -11.93
CA PRO A 113 -13.19 -12.08 -12.86
C PRO A 113 -12.09 -12.96 -12.25
N VAL A 114 -11.42 -12.46 -11.21
CA VAL A 114 -10.42 -13.23 -10.43
C VAL A 114 -11.02 -13.97 -9.24
N GLY A 115 -12.35 -13.99 -9.11
CA GLY A 115 -13.07 -14.72 -8.07
C GLY A 115 -13.43 -13.89 -6.84
N GLY A 116 -13.31 -12.56 -6.91
CA GLY A 116 -13.77 -11.67 -5.84
C GLY A 116 -15.29 -11.46 -5.83
N PRO A 117 -15.81 -10.79 -4.78
CA PRO A 117 -17.25 -10.63 -4.59
C PRO A 117 -17.87 -9.64 -5.60
N VAL A 118 -19.16 -9.86 -5.92
CA VAL A 118 -19.95 -8.94 -6.74
C VAL A 118 -20.63 -7.93 -5.83
N LEU A 119 -19.99 -6.79 -5.56
CA LEU A 119 -20.58 -5.76 -4.72
C LEU A 119 -21.45 -4.80 -5.53
N SER A 120 -22.44 -4.15 -4.91
CA SER A 120 -23.10 -2.95 -5.45
C SER A 120 -22.15 -1.74 -5.41
N ARG A 121 -22.50 -0.61 -6.06
CA ARG A 121 -21.66 0.60 -6.01
C ARG A 121 -21.50 1.12 -4.58
N ILE A 122 -22.59 1.21 -3.84
CA ILE A 122 -22.57 1.70 -2.45
C ILE A 122 -21.84 0.71 -1.55
N GLN A 123 -22.04 -0.61 -1.72
CA GLN A 123 -21.29 -1.62 -0.96
C GLN A 123 -19.78 -1.53 -1.20
N ALA A 124 -19.36 -1.38 -2.45
CA ALA A 124 -17.95 -1.19 -2.78
C ALA A 124 -17.39 0.12 -2.18
N LEU A 125 -18.19 1.19 -2.16
CA LEU A 125 -17.79 2.45 -1.55
C LEU A 125 -17.62 2.33 -0.04
N VAL A 126 -18.59 1.74 0.68
CA VAL A 126 -18.50 1.49 2.13
C VAL A 126 -17.26 0.68 2.48
N VAL A 127 -16.97 -0.38 1.73
CA VAL A 127 -15.78 -1.21 1.96
C VAL A 127 -14.50 -0.42 1.67
N ALA A 128 -14.47 0.38 0.60
CA ALA A 128 -13.32 1.22 0.28
C ALA A 128 -13.05 2.29 1.36
N GLU A 129 -14.09 2.98 1.82
CA GLU A 129 -14.00 3.96 2.90
C GLU A 129 -13.56 3.33 4.22
N ALA A 130 -14.16 2.19 4.59
CA ALA A 130 -13.80 1.45 5.79
C ALA A 130 -12.34 0.99 5.75
N LEU A 131 -11.88 0.40 4.65
CA LEU A 131 -10.49 -0.02 4.49
C LEU A 131 -9.53 1.17 4.60
N THR A 132 -9.81 2.28 3.92
CA THR A 132 -8.99 3.50 4.03
C THR A 132 -8.95 4.01 5.47
N LEU A 133 -10.11 4.11 6.14
CA LEU A 133 -10.20 4.62 7.50
C LEU A 133 -9.41 3.74 8.47
N PHE A 134 -9.60 2.43 8.42
CA PHE A 134 -8.91 1.50 9.31
C PHE A 134 -7.41 1.46 9.03
N SER A 135 -6.98 1.52 7.76
CA SER A 135 -5.55 1.62 7.43
C SER A 135 -4.90 2.86 8.03
N ILE A 136 -5.59 4.01 8.04
CA ILE A 136 -5.08 5.24 8.64
C ILE A 136 -5.15 5.17 10.18
N ALA A 137 -6.30 4.79 10.73
CA ALA A 137 -6.54 4.80 12.18
C ALA A 137 -5.66 3.79 12.94
N MET A 138 -5.25 2.71 12.27
CA MET A 138 -4.41 1.65 12.85
C MET A 138 -2.92 1.84 12.53
N ALA A 139 -2.54 2.89 11.80
CA ALA A 139 -1.15 3.24 11.62
C ALA A 139 -0.54 3.64 12.97
N PRO A 140 0.67 3.15 13.34
CA PRO A 140 1.26 3.43 14.65
C PRO A 140 1.44 4.93 14.92
N ASN A 141 1.67 5.73 13.87
CA ASN A 141 1.65 7.19 13.91
C ASN A 141 0.94 7.76 12.67
N TRP A 142 -0.39 7.79 12.71
CA TRP A 142 -1.22 8.32 11.62
C TRP A 142 -0.89 9.77 11.24
N VAL A 143 -0.42 10.59 12.18
CA VAL A 143 -0.05 11.99 11.90
C VAL A 143 1.16 12.05 10.96
N GLN A 144 2.19 11.26 11.27
CA GLN A 144 3.39 11.13 10.44
C GLN A 144 3.11 10.45 9.09
N VAL A 145 2.21 9.48 9.07
CA VAL A 145 1.86 8.76 7.83
C VAL A 145 1.01 9.62 6.89
N VAL A 146 0.19 10.54 7.41
CA VAL A 146 -0.76 11.30 6.57
C VAL A 146 -0.36 12.76 6.34
N TYR A 147 0.16 13.49 7.33
CA TYR A 147 0.37 14.94 7.21
C TYR A 147 1.84 15.36 7.12
N TRP A 148 2.75 14.59 7.68
CA TRP A 148 4.18 14.80 7.42
C TRP A 148 4.47 14.34 6.00
N ARG A 149 4.83 15.23 5.07
CA ARG A 149 4.87 14.86 3.63
C ARG A 149 5.96 13.87 3.33
N ALA A 150 7.15 14.02 3.93
CA ALA A 150 8.20 13.03 3.78
C ALA A 150 7.73 11.64 4.27
N GLY A 151 7.08 11.59 5.44
CA GLY A 151 6.47 10.34 5.96
C GLY A 151 5.36 9.80 5.06
N MET A 152 4.46 10.65 4.59
CA MET A 152 3.36 10.28 3.68
C MET A 152 3.88 9.74 2.36
N PHE A 153 4.89 10.35 1.75
CA PHE A 153 5.51 9.78 0.56
C PHE A 153 6.25 8.47 0.86
N THR A 154 6.85 8.31 2.04
CA THR A 154 7.55 7.07 2.43
C THR A 154 6.58 5.89 2.65
N TYR A 155 5.41 6.15 3.24
CA TYR A 155 4.52 5.09 3.78
C TYR A 155 3.13 5.05 3.12
N PHE A 156 2.50 6.20 2.89
CA PHE A 156 1.12 6.26 2.39
C PHE A 156 1.05 6.27 0.85
N ALA A 157 1.94 7.01 0.19
CA ALA A 157 2.03 7.02 -1.27
C ALA A 157 2.30 5.64 -1.88
N PRO A 158 3.22 4.79 -1.35
CA PRO A 158 3.37 3.43 -1.85
C PRO A 158 2.09 2.59 -1.72
N LEU A 159 1.29 2.78 -0.66
CA LEU A 159 -0.01 2.12 -0.52
C LEU A 159 -1.00 2.59 -1.61
N VAL A 160 -1.06 3.90 -1.88
CA VAL A 160 -1.89 4.47 -2.96
C VAL A 160 -1.42 3.93 -4.32
N CYS A 161 -0.14 4.05 -4.64
CA CYS A 161 0.43 3.56 -5.90
C CYS A 161 0.24 2.06 -6.07
N GLY A 162 0.47 1.26 -5.03
CA GLY A 162 0.23 -0.18 -5.01
C GLY A 162 -1.24 -0.53 -5.27
N THR A 163 -2.18 0.25 -4.71
CA THR A 163 -3.62 0.09 -4.97
C THR A 163 -3.93 0.31 -6.45
N TYR A 164 -3.44 1.40 -7.06
CA TYR A 164 -3.63 1.63 -8.49
C TYR A 164 -2.90 0.62 -9.37
N LEU A 165 -1.75 0.09 -8.93
CA LEU A 165 -1.06 -0.99 -9.62
C LEU A 165 -1.92 -2.24 -9.68
N VAL A 166 -2.53 -2.66 -8.55
CA VAL A 166 -3.47 -3.79 -8.52
C VAL A 166 -4.66 -3.54 -9.44
N LEU A 167 -5.22 -2.33 -9.43
CA LEU A 167 -6.34 -1.94 -10.30
C LEU A 167 -5.99 -2.11 -11.79
N ILE A 168 -4.82 -1.61 -12.21
CA ILE A 168 -4.37 -1.74 -13.61
C ILE A 168 -4.04 -3.20 -13.94
N LEU A 169 -3.45 -3.97 -13.02
CA LEU A 169 -3.18 -5.40 -13.20
C LEU A 169 -4.47 -6.21 -13.43
N LEU A 170 -5.53 -5.92 -12.69
CA LEU A 170 -6.85 -6.54 -12.89
C LEU A 170 -7.36 -6.29 -14.31
N ASP A 171 -7.25 -5.06 -14.80
CA ASP A 171 -7.67 -4.67 -16.14
C ASP A 171 -6.74 -5.20 -17.26
N ALA A 172 -5.44 -5.32 -17.00
CA ALA A 172 -4.42 -5.75 -17.95
C ALA A 172 -4.53 -7.23 -18.33
N GLY A 173 -4.95 -8.09 -17.40
CA GLY A 173 -5.21 -9.51 -17.69
C GLY A 173 -6.50 -9.75 -18.48
N GLN A 174 -7.43 -8.78 -18.49
CA GLN A 174 -8.75 -8.97 -19.09
C GLN A 174 -8.90 -8.33 -20.47
N ARG A 175 -8.33 -7.13 -20.68
CA ARG A 175 -8.58 -6.36 -21.92
C ARG A 175 -7.35 -6.34 -22.81
N ARG A 176 -7.55 -6.65 -24.10
CA ARG A 176 -6.48 -6.62 -25.11
C ARG A 176 -6.20 -5.23 -25.70
N LYS A 177 -7.15 -4.31 -25.63
CA LYS A 177 -6.99 -2.93 -26.16
C LYS A 177 -5.96 -2.16 -25.34
N TRP A 178 -5.02 -1.48 -26.01
CA TRP A 178 -3.93 -0.70 -25.37
C TRP A 178 -2.99 -1.53 -24.48
N ARG A 179 -2.80 -2.83 -24.79
CA ARG A 179 -2.01 -3.74 -23.94
C ARG A 179 -0.59 -3.21 -23.70
N GLY A 180 0.12 -2.74 -24.72
CA GLY A 180 1.48 -2.21 -24.59
C GLY A 180 1.56 -1.01 -23.64
N PHE A 181 0.71 0.00 -23.85
CA PHE A 181 0.62 1.17 -22.97
C PHE A 181 0.33 0.78 -21.51
N ARG A 182 -0.63 -0.13 -21.28
CA ARG A 182 -0.94 -0.60 -19.93
C ARG A 182 0.22 -1.33 -19.28
N LEU A 183 0.95 -2.15 -20.03
CA LEU A 183 2.13 -2.85 -19.51
C LEU A 183 3.24 -1.86 -19.14
N ALA A 184 3.44 -0.81 -19.94
CA ALA A 184 4.33 0.28 -19.60
C ALA A 184 3.88 0.99 -18.31
N CYS A 185 2.57 1.30 -18.17
CA CYS A 185 2.03 1.87 -16.93
C CYS A 185 2.22 0.93 -15.73
N VAL A 186 2.03 -0.39 -15.89
CA VAL A 186 2.26 -1.38 -14.84
C VAL A 186 3.72 -1.39 -14.39
N PHE A 187 4.65 -1.40 -15.34
CA PHE A 187 6.08 -1.36 -15.06
C PHE A 187 6.48 -0.05 -14.35
N ILE A 188 6.11 1.10 -14.91
CA ILE A 188 6.45 2.42 -14.38
C ILE A 188 5.83 2.62 -12.98
N LEU A 189 4.57 2.23 -12.80
CA LEU A 189 3.91 2.40 -11.51
C LEU A 189 4.50 1.46 -10.45
N ALA A 190 4.91 0.24 -10.80
CA ALA A 190 5.62 -0.64 -9.87
C ALA A 190 7.01 -0.09 -9.51
N LEU A 191 7.74 0.46 -10.49
CA LEU A 191 9.02 1.13 -10.26
C LEU A 191 8.87 2.32 -9.30
N LEU A 192 7.88 3.18 -9.55
CA LEU A 192 7.59 4.34 -8.69
C LEU A 192 7.08 3.93 -7.30
N ALA A 193 6.21 2.92 -7.21
CA ALA A 193 5.70 2.43 -5.94
C ALA A 193 6.82 1.86 -5.05
N GLY A 194 7.81 1.18 -5.65
CA GLY A 194 8.99 0.71 -4.92
C GLY A 194 9.86 1.87 -4.45
N GLY A 195 10.16 2.84 -5.32
CA GLY A 195 11.13 3.90 -5.02
C GLY A 195 10.79 4.86 -3.87
N PHE A 196 9.67 4.68 -3.16
CA PHE A 196 9.29 5.45 -1.99
C PHE A 196 9.96 5.01 -0.70
N SER A 197 10.22 3.71 -0.53
CA SER A 197 10.97 3.18 0.62
C SER A 197 11.42 1.73 0.41
N GLU A 198 12.43 1.34 1.17
CA GLU A 198 13.00 -0.02 1.16
C GLU A 198 11.95 -1.02 1.64
N SER A 199 11.24 -0.71 2.74
CA SER A 199 10.18 -1.57 3.30
C SER A 199 9.01 -1.73 2.34
N ALA A 200 8.54 -0.63 1.72
CA ALA A 200 7.46 -0.73 0.73
C ALA A 200 7.89 -1.53 -0.51
N THR A 201 9.14 -1.36 -0.97
CA THR A 201 9.68 -2.15 -2.08
C THR A 201 9.72 -3.63 -1.74
N ALA A 202 10.22 -4.00 -0.56
CA ALA A 202 10.29 -5.38 -0.13
C ALA A 202 8.89 -6.02 -0.10
N VAL A 203 7.90 -5.33 0.48
CA VAL A 203 6.50 -5.77 0.48
C VAL A 203 5.95 -5.92 -0.93
N LEU A 204 6.19 -4.92 -1.81
CA LEU A 204 5.72 -4.93 -3.19
C LEU A 204 6.28 -6.12 -3.98
N VAL A 205 7.60 -6.33 -3.93
CA VAL A 205 8.28 -7.43 -4.63
C VAL A 205 7.82 -8.78 -4.09
N SER A 206 7.69 -8.92 -2.76
CA SER A 206 7.16 -10.15 -2.15
C SER A 206 5.70 -10.41 -2.56
N ALA A 207 4.84 -9.39 -2.55
CA ALA A 207 3.44 -9.52 -2.96
C ALA A 207 3.30 -9.92 -4.43
N LEU A 208 4.07 -9.29 -5.32
CA LEU A 208 4.08 -9.61 -6.74
C LEU A 208 4.62 -11.03 -7.00
N THR A 209 5.64 -11.45 -6.25
CA THR A 209 6.21 -12.81 -6.34
C THR A 209 5.20 -13.87 -5.91
N ILE A 210 4.52 -13.65 -4.77
CA ILE A 210 3.44 -14.52 -4.30
C ILE A 210 2.31 -14.57 -5.33
N ALA A 211 1.86 -13.41 -5.83
CA ALA A 211 0.80 -13.34 -6.83
C ALA A 211 1.17 -14.07 -8.13
N LEU A 212 2.40 -13.91 -8.62
CA LEU A 212 2.91 -14.60 -9.80
C LEU A 212 2.93 -16.13 -9.59
N GLY A 213 3.37 -16.59 -8.41
CA GLY A 213 3.32 -18.00 -8.03
C GLY A 213 1.89 -18.55 -8.01
N LEU A 214 0.96 -17.87 -7.35
CA LEU A 214 -0.44 -18.28 -7.28
C LEU A 214 -1.10 -18.32 -8.67
N VAL A 215 -0.85 -17.32 -9.51
CA VAL A 215 -1.38 -17.27 -10.88
C VAL A 215 -0.80 -18.38 -11.75
N SER A 216 0.49 -18.71 -11.59
CA SER A 216 1.14 -19.81 -12.31
C SER A 216 0.53 -21.16 -11.95
N LEU A 217 0.14 -21.35 -10.69
CA LEU A 217 -0.50 -22.57 -10.18
C LEU A 217 -2.02 -22.62 -10.47
N GLY A 218 -2.70 -21.49 -10.64
CA GLY A 218 -4.17 -21.40 -10.74
C GLY A 218 -4.78 -21.91 -12.06
N GLY A 219 -3.98 -22.38 -13.02
CA GLY A 219 -4.46 -22.96 -14.27
C GLY A 219 -4.72 -21.96 -15.40
N LYS A 220 -5.27 -22.44 -16.54
CA LYS A 220 -5.37 -21.69 -17.80
C LYS A 220 -6.14 -20.36 -17.68
N LYS A 221 -7.11 -20.27 -16.76
CA LYS A 221 -7.92 -19.07 -16.52
C LYS A 221 -7.06 -17.86 -16.17
N TYR A 222 -6.01 -18.03 -15.35
CA TYR A 222 -5.21 -16.91 -14.83
C TYR A 222 -3.96 -16.60 -15.65
N ARG A 223 -3.63 -17.42 -16.66
CA ARG A 223 -2.48 -17.17 -17.56
C ARG A 223 -2.40 -15.76 -18.16
N PRO A 224 -3.50 -15.06 -18.48
CA PRO A 224 -3.43 -13.69 -18.99
C PRO A 224 -2.74 -12.68 -18.05
N TRP A 225 -2.69 -12.96 -16.74
CA TRP A 225 -2.06 -12.09 -15.75
C TRP A 225 -0.57 -12.36 -15.53
N LEU A 226 -0.02 -13.47 -16.04
CA LEU A 226 1.41 -13.80 -15.86
C LEU A 226 2.33 -12.70 -16.40
N PHE A 227 2.07 -12.24 -17.61
CA PHE A 227 2.94 -11.24 -18.25
C PHE A 227 2.83 -9.85 -17.59
N PRO A 228 1.63 -9.30 -17.31
CA PRO A 228 1.50 -8.08 -16.51
C PRO A 228 2.17 -8.18 -15.13
N LEU A 229 2.00 -9.30 -14.41
CA LEU A 229 2.66 -9.51 -13.12
C LEU A 229 4.18 -9.58 -13.25
N GLY A 230 4.69 -10.22 -14.31
CA GLY A 230 6.11 -10.21 -14.63
C GLY A 230 6.64 -8.79 -14.86
N MET A 231 5.94 -7.97 -15.63
CA MET A 231 6.31 -6.56 -15.84
C MET A 231 6.30 -5.74 -14.54
N ALA A 232 5.29 -5.95 -13.68
CA ALA A 232 5.25 -5.30 -12.37
C ALA A 232 6.45 -5.73 -11.50
N LEU A 233 6.74 -7.02 -11.47
CA LEU A 233 7.84 -7.58 -10.68
C LEU A 233 9.19 -7.05 -11.18
N THR A 234 9.41 -6.97 -12.49
CA THR A 234 10.62 -6.36 -13.05
C THR A 234 10.74 -4.89 -12.65
N GLY A 235 9.65 -4.12 -12.69
CA GLY A 235 9.63 -2.73 -12.21
C GLY A 235 9.98 -2.61 -10.73
N GLY A 236 9.39 -3.45 -9.88
CA GLY A 236 9.68 -3.48 -8.44
C GLY A 236 11.11 -3.92 -8.12
N ILE A 237 11.65 -4.93 -8.80
CA ILE A 237 13.06 -5.35 -8.66
C ILE A 237 13.99 -4.23 -9.11
N MET A 238 13.68 -3.55 -10.22
CA MET A 238 14.47 -2.41 -10.65
C MET A 238 14.45 -1.28 -9.62
N ALA A 239 13.31 -0.99 -8.99
CA ALA A 239 13.24 -0.04 -7.88
C ALA A 239 14.16 -0.46 -6.74
N MET A 240 14.12 -1.74 -6.34
CA MET A 240 14.98 -2.30 -5.30
C MET A 240 16.46 -2.15 -5.64
N VAL A 241 16.85 -2.44 -6.89
CA VAL A 241 18.23 -2.27 -7.35
C VAL A 241 18.66 -0.81 -7.28
N VAL A 242 17.84 0.12 -7.77
CA VAL A 242 18.13 1.56 -7.73
C VAL A 242 18.28 2.04 -6.28
N LEU A 243 17.40 1.61 -5.37
CA LEU A 243 17.53 1.91 -3.94
C LEU A 243 18.86 1.39 -3.38
N LEU A 244 19.22 0.14 -3.67
CA LEU A 244 20.42 -0.51 -3.11
C LEU A 244 21.73 0.10 -3.61
N ILE A 245 21.83 0.44 -4.90
CA ILE A 245 23.07 0.94 -5.50
C ILE A 245 23.28 2.45 -5.29
N SER A 246 22.38 3.13 -4.58
CA SER A 246 22.52 4.57 -4.33
C SER A 246 23.86 4.86 -3.63
N PRO A 247 24.70 5.78 -4.17
CA PRO A 247 25.94 6.20 -3.51
C PRO A 247 25.73 6.70 -2.08
N GLY A 248 24.57 7.30 -1.80
CA GLY A 248 24.20 7.76 -0.46
C GLY A 248 24.21 6.65 0.59
N ASN A 249 23.91 5.40 0.20
CA ASN A 249 23.97 4.26 1.12
C ASN A 249 25.40 3.96 1.56
N VAL A 250 26.37 4.02 0.65
CA VAL A 250 27.78 3.75 0.97
C VAL A 250 28.29 4.75 2.00
N LEU A 251 27.93 6.03 1.82
CA LEU A 251 28.34 7.08 2.74
C LEU A 251 27.66 6.94 4.09
N ARG A 252 26.34 6.71 4.13
CA ARG A 252 25.60 6.48 5.39
C ARG A 252 26.09 5.26 6.16
N LEU A 253 26.45 4.19 5.47
CA LEU A 253 27.06 3.01 6.09
C LEU A 253 28.45 3.31 6.64
N ALA A 254 29.20 4.24 6.05
CA ALA A 254 30.51 4.65 6.53
C ALA A 254 30.44 5.64 7.71
N THR A 255 29.39 6.47 7.81
CA THR A 255 29.34 7.59 8.77
C THR A 255 28.30 7.44 9.88
N SER A 256 27.19 6.75 9.62
CA SER A 256 25.96 6.88 10.42
C SER A 256 25.39 5.56 10.94
N TYR A 257 25.72 4.44 10.31
CA TYR A 257 25.27 3.11 10.72
C TYR A 257 26.41 2.23 11.21
N ALA A 258 26.07 1.26 12.07
CA ALA A 258 26.95 0.13 12.36
C ALA A 258 27.05 -0.78 11.12
N GLU A 259 28.03 -1.68 11.09
CA GLU A 259 28.13 -2.67 10.02
C GLU A 259 26.79 -3.41 9.85
N PRO A 260 26.28 -3.56 8.60
CA PRO A 260 25.02 -4.25 8.35
C PRO A 260 25.00 -5.64 8.95
N SER A 261 23.82 -6.06 9.39
CA SER A 261 23.63 -7.38 9.96
C SER A 261 23.98 -8.48 8.94
N GLY A 262 24.69 -9.52 9.38
CA GLY A 262 24.95 -10.69 8.53
C GLY A 262 23.66 -11.37 8.06
N LEU A 263 23.74 -12.21 7.03
CA LEU A 263 22.56 -12.85 6.43
C LEU A 263 21.73 -13.63 7.46
N ARG A 264 22.40 -14.40 8.34
CA ARG A 264 21.73 -15.19 9.37
C ARG A 264 20.99 -14.31 10.38
N THR A 265 21.63 -13.26 10.89
CA THR A 265 21.01 -12.35 11.87
C THR A 265 19.85 -11.59 11.24
N THR A 266 20.01 -11.17 9.98
CA THR A 266 18.95 -10.52 9.20
C THR A 266 17.73 -11.43 9.06
N VAL A 267 17.90 -12.67 8.58
CA VAL A 267 16.79 -13.60 8.37
C VAL A 267 16.09 -13.94 9.70
N VAL A 268 16.86 -14.31 10.73
CA VAL A 268 16.28 -14.69 12.03
C VAL A 268 15.60 -13.50 12.70
N GLY A 269 16.25 -12.33 12.71
CA GLY A 269 15.69 -11.10 13.29
C GLY A 269 14.43 -10.64 12.55
N THR A 270 14.39 -10.78 11.23
CA THR A 270 13.22 -10.42 10.42
C THR A 270 12.00 -11.26 10.80
N LEU A 271 12.20 -12.58 10.93
CA LEU A 271 11.14 -13.50 11.36
C LEU A 271 10.70 -13.22 12.80
N TYR A 272 11.66 -12.95 13.68
CA TYR A 272 11.39 -12.57 15.07
C TYR A 272 10.56 -11.29 15.15
N ASN A 273 10.92 -10.24 14.41
CA ASN A 273 10.20 -8.97 14.36
C ASN A 273 8.78 -9.16 13.80
N ALA A 274 8.60 -9.99 12.78
CA ALA A 274 7.27 -10.30 12.24
C ALA A 274 6.39 -10.98 13.31
N VAL A 275 6.92 -11.96 14.06
CA VAL A 275 6.19 -12.60 15.16
C VAL A 275 5.89 -11.59 16.27
N TYR A 276 6.88 -10.76 16.64
CA TYR A 276 6.73 -9.71 17.64
C TYR A 276 5.62 -8.73 17.25
N PHE A 277 5.53 -8.34 15.97
CA PHE A 277 4.45 -7.47 15.46
C PHE A 277 3.06 -8.06 15.75
N TYR A 278 2.85 -9.35 15.47
CA TYR A 278 1.55 -9.99 15.73
C TYR A 278 1.24 -10.10 17.23
N ILE A 279 2.24 -10.45 18.06
CA ILE A 279 2.06 -10.50 19.53
C ILE A 279 1.73 -9.11 20.07
N TYR A 280 2.49 -8.09 19.67
CA TYR A 280 2.28 -6.71 20.08
C TYR A 280 0.92 -6.20 19.62
N THR A 281 0.52 -6.50 18.38
CA THR A 281 -0.79 -6.16 17.82
C THR A 281 -1.91 -6.82 18.60
N ALA A 282 -1.78 -8.11 18.93
CA ALA A 282 -2.75 -8.85 19.72
C ALA A 282 -2.87 -8.31 21.16
N TYR A 283 -1.81 -7.70 21.70
CA TYR A 283 -1.80 -7.14 23.05
C TYR A 283 -2.25 -5.67 23.13
N ARG A 284 -1.83 -4.82 22.19
CA ARG A 284 -2.05 -3.36 22.25
C ARG A 284 -3.14 -2.85 21.31
N GLN A 285 -3.39 -3.54 20.20
CA GLN A 285 -4.31 -3.10 19.15
C GLN A 285 -5.53 -4.03 19.03
N THR A 286 -5.76 -4.91 20.00
CA THR A 286 -6.80 -5.93 19.97
C THR A 286 -8.16 -5.34 19.60
N LEU A 287 -8.58 -4.26 20.26
CA LEU A 287 -9.90 -3.67 20.07
C LEU A 287 -10.13 -3.18 18.63
N PRO A 288 -9.25 -2.35 18.02
CA PRO A 288 -9.36 -2.00 16.60
C PRO A 288 -9.44 -3.22 15.68
N TYR A 289 -8.55 -4.21 15.82
CA TYR A 289 -8.56 -5.40 14.95
C TYR A 289 -9.80 -6.27 15.15
N THR A 290 -10.28 -6.42 16.39
CA THR A 290 -11.54 -7.11 16.70
C THR A 290 -12.73 -6.39 16.08
N PHE A 291 -12.76 -5.06 16.15
CA PHE A 291 -13.81 -4.26 15.50
C PHE A 291 -13.80 -4.45 13.98
N VAL A 292 -12.63 -4.39 13.34
CA VAL A 292 -12.48 -4.64 11.90
C VAL A 292 -12.97 -6.04 11.53
N PHE A 293 -12.58 -7.06 12.30
CA PHE A 293 -13.02 -8.44 12.09
C PHE A 293 -14.54 -8.58 12.21
N ILE A 294 -15.14 -8.04 13.26
CA ILE A 294 -16.60 -8.07 13.46
C ILE A 294 -17.31 -7.30 12.35
N PHE A 295 -16.84 -6.10 12.01
CA PHE A 295 -17.43 -5.27 10.97
C PHE A 295 -17.47 -6.00 9.61
N PHE A 296 -16.32 -6.52 9.14
CA PHE A 296 -16.28 -7.23 7.86
C PHE A 296 -16.99 -8.60 7.92
N GLY A 297 -16.99 -9.28 9.07
CA GLY A 297 -17.76 -10.49 9.28
C GLY A 297 -19.27 -10.25 9.13
N LEU A 298 -19.80 -9.25 9.85
CA LEU A 298 -21.20 -8.83 9.74
C LEU A 298 -21.52 -8.33 8.33
N PHE A 299 -20.67 -7.50 7.74
CA PHE A 299 -20.85 -7.00 6.37
C PHE A 299 -20.95 -8.16 5.36
N THR A 300 -20.10 -9.18 5.50
CA THR A 300 -20.13 -10.36 4.65
C THR A 300 -21.45 -11.11 4.79
N LEU A 301 -21.95 -11.33 6.02
CA LEU A 301 -23.26 -11.96 6.25
C LEU A 301 -24.41 -11.14 5.61
N LEU A 302 -24.31 -9.82 5.64
CA LEU A 302 -25.29 -8.91 5.02
C LEU A 302 -25.26 -8.92 3.49
N VAL A 303 -24.11 -9.18 2.89
CA VAL A 303 -23.95 -9.32 1.43
C VAL A 303 -24.32 -10.73 0.97
N ASP A 304 -23.88 -11.76 1.70
CA ASP A 304 -24.07 -13.17 1.35
C ASP A 304 -25.53 -13.62 1.45
N SER A 305 -26.25 -13.15 2.49
CA SER A 305 -27.70 -13.35 2.59
C SER A 305 -28.50 -12.87 1.36
N ARG A 306 -27.86 -12.07 0.47
CA ARG A 306 -28.40 -11.58 -0.80
C ARG A 306 -27.92 -12.36 -2.03
N GLN A 307 -26.82 -13.11 -1.94
CA GLN A 307 -26.19 -13.82 -3.06
C GLN A 307 -26.39 -15.33 -2.92
N ARG A 308 -27.54 -15.83 -3.37
CA ARG A 308 -27.97 -17.25 -3.26
C ARG A 308 -27.14 -18.29 -4.04
N LYS A 309 -25.87 -18.07 -4.36
CA LYS A 309 -24.99 -19.08 -4.95
C LYS A 309 -23.55 -18.99 -4.44
N ILE A 310 -23.34 -18.97 -3.13
CA ILE A 310 -22.06 -19.49 -2.63
C ILE A 310 -22.06 -20.98 -2.90
N ARG A 311 -21.25 -21.40 -3.89
CA ARG A 311 -20.94 -22.82 -4.04
C ARG A 311 -20.26 -23.26 -2.75
N PRO A 312 -20.71 -24.36 -2.10
CA PRO A 312 -20.04 -24.85 -0.91
C PRO A 312 -18.57 -25.08 -1.26
N THR A 313 -17.69 -24.29 -0.64
CA THR A 313 -16.25 -24.50 -0.73
C THR A 313 -15.94 -25.79 0.00
N SER A 314 -15.13 -26.66 -0.62
CA SER A 314 -14.62 -27.84 0.06
C SER A 314 -13.86 -27.41 1.31
N SER A 315 -13.98 -28.16 2.41
CA SER A 315 -13.19 -27.94 3.63
C SER A 315 -11.69 -27.85 3.31
N ARG A 316 -11.21 -28.66 2.37
CA ARG A 316 -9.81 -28.60 1.88
C ARG A 316 -9.47 -27.27 1.22
N SER A 317 -10.34 -26.74 0.35
CA SER A 317 -10.11 -25.44 -0.29
C SER A 317 -10.19 -24.27 0.69
N LEU A 318 -11.03 -24.38 1.72
CA LEU A 318 -11.11 -23.37 2.78
C LEU A 318 -9.83 -23.35 3.62
N VAL A 319 -9.39 -24.52 4.10
CA VAL A 319 -8.15 -24.66 4.88
C VAL A 319 -6.95 -24.17 4.08
N LEU A 320 -6.83 -24.56 2.81
CA LEU A 320 -5.76 -24.09 1.94
C LEU A 320 -5.82 -22.57 1.72
N GLY A 321 -7.02 -22.01 1.51
CA GLY A 321 -7.21 -20.57 1.36
C GLY A 321 -6.78 -19.79 2.61
N ILE A 322 -7.17 -20.27 3.79
CA ILE A 322 -6.76 -19.68 5.07
C ILE A 322 -5.24 -19.80 5.26
N ALA A 323 -4.65 -20.96 4.97
CA ALA A 323 -3.20 -21.17 5.09
C ALA A 323 -2.41 -20.25 4.14
N VAL A 324 -2.85 -20.10 2.88
CA VAL A 324 -2.24 -19.18 1.91
C VAL A 324 -2.39 -17.73 2.37
N TRP A 325 -3.54 -17.35 2.93
CA TRP A 325 -3.76 -16.01 3.44
C TRP A 325 -2.88 -15.70 4.67
N LEU A 326 -2.83 -16.58 5.66
CA LEU A 326 -1.98 -16.44 6.85
C LEU A 326 -0.49 -16.45 6.48
N GLY A 327 -0.06 -17.42 5.67
CA GLY A 327 1.33 -17.52 5.23
C GLY A 327 1.75 -16.32 4.39
N GLY A 328 0.89 -15.88 3.47
CA GLY A 328 1.13 -14.70 2.64
C GLY A 328 1.25 -13.43 3.46
N THR A 329 0.29 -13.17 4.37
CA THR A 329 0.35 -11.98 5.24
C THR A 329 1.55 -11.98 6.20
N PHE A 330 1.96 -13.15 6.71
CA PHE A 330 3.18 -13.28 7.50
C PHE A 330 4.43 -12.96 6.66
N ILE A 331 4.54 -13.48 5.44
CA ILE A 331 5.66 -13.19 4.54
C ILE A 331 5.72 -11.70 4.21
N LEU A 332 4.58 -11.06 3.93
CA LEU A 332 4.53 -9.63 3.67
C LEU A 332 4.94 -8.79 4.89
N THR A 333 4.49 -9.18 6.09
CA THR A 333 4.93 -8.55 7.34
C THR A 333 6.44 -8.70 7.51
N ALA A 334 6.99 -9.91 7.33
CA ALA A 334 8.43 -10.15 7.37
C ALA A 334 9.19 -9.29 6.32
N ALA A 335 8.66 -9.17 5.10
CA ALA A 335 9.27 -8.34 4.07
C ALA A 335 9.35 -6.85 4.48
N ALA A 336 8.33 -6.32 5.15
CA ALA A 336 8.34 -4.95 5.67
C ALA A 336 9.43 -4.73 6.75
N MET A 337 9.72 -5.76 7.55
CA MET A 337 10.69 -5.71 8.65
C MET A 337 12.14 -5.90 8.16
N ALA A 338 12.35 -6.54 7.00
CA ALA A 338 13.67 -6.97 6.55
C ALA A 338 14.69 -5.83 6.37
N PRO A 339 14.34 -4.67 5.77
CA PRO A 339 15.30 -3.58 5.60
C PRO A 339 15.79 -3.00 6.93
N GLY A 340 14.88 -2.75 7.89
CA GLY A 340 15.23 -2.25 9.21
C GLY A 340 16.12 -3.22 9.99
N GLN A 341 15.81 -4.51 9.92
CA GLN A 341 16.64 -5.54 10.55
C GLN A 341 18.03 -5.65 9.90
N TYR A 342 18.14 -5.48 8.58
CA TYR A 342 19.41 -5.54 7.87
C TYR A 342 20.31 -4.34 8.20
N LEU A 343 19.77 -3.12 8.12
CA LEU A 343 20.54 -1.88 8.27
C LEU A 343 20.81 -1.53 9.73
N GLU A 344 19.84 -1.73 10.62
CA GLU A 344 19.92 -1.23 12.00
C GLU A 344 19.91 -2.35 13.05
N SER A 345 19.73 -3.61 12.62
CA SER A 345 19.48 -4.74 13.53
C SER A 345 18.35 -4.47 14.53
N SER A 346 17.38 -3.65 14.13
CA SER A 346 16.33 -3.09 14.98
C SER A 346 14.94 -3.45 14.46
N TYR A 347 13.94 -3.31 15.34
CA TYR A 347 12.56 -3.30 14.93
C TYR A 347 12.25 -2.00 14.18
N PRO A 348 11.45 -2.01 13.08
CA PRO A 348 11.19 -0.79 12.32
C PRO A 348 10.64 0.36 13.16
N ALA A 349 10.96 1.58 12.76
CA ALA A 349 10.45 2.79 13.41
C ALA A 349 8.91 2.78 13.49
N ALA A 350 8.34 3.45 14.51
CA ALA A 350 6.91 3.50 14.82
C ALA A 350 6.04 4.29 13.80
N ARG A 351 6.41 4.24 12.52
CA ARG A 351 5.79 4.87 11.36
C ARG A 351 5.75 3.93 10.15
N VAL A 352 6.41 2.77 10.23
CA VAL A 352 6.50 1.72 9.21
C VAL A 352 5.37 0.71 9.38
#